data_AF-A0A651FHW9-F1
#
_entry.id   AF-A0A651FHW9-F1
#
_cell.length_a   1.000
_cell.length_b   1.000
_cell.length_c   1.000
_cell.angle_alpha   90.00
_cell.angle_beta   90.00
_cell.angle_gamma   90.00
#
_symmetry.space_group_name_H-M   'P 1'
#
loop_
_entity.id
_entity.type
_entity.pdbx_description
1 polymer ?
#
loop_
_entity_poly.entity_id
_entity_poly.type
_entity_poly.pdbx_seq_one_letter_code
_entity_poly.pdbx_strand_id
1 'polypeptide(L)'
;MDLHFTPADINKHERREDVIDMILDRVTEAYDKREVEYPVDFMMELTMALMRQSPQAAADNLVRWANTRFELDWTPESLRTTPPQKIREQLVEASRNFVKSDRIAKATEAALACKDDDALEAHLKEKYNAQLPLWMRRIKGEERDNAIRARIEGILRSELVWFEQTILLQVLDPIWKDHLYGMDQLRDTINYRAFSQMDPRIEYKREGSRLFGQMMERIRDRVTEMVFRARVMPQVNVQQPPPRQAPMQQQPQQQPQQPATAPQQAEQAQRQQSAAAALRNQAGQAFGGSTFSGPGL
;
A
#
# COMPACT_ATOMS: atom_id res chain seq x y z
N MET A 1 6.06 -7.12 -7.24
CA MET A 1 7.26 -7.92 -7.59
C MET A 1 6.73 -9.23 -8.14
N ASP A 2 6.98 -9.57 -9.40
CA ASP A 2 6.44 -10.80 -9.98
C ASP A 2 7.44 -11.94 -9.86
N LEU A 3 7.19 -12.81 -8.88
CA LEU A 3 7.81 -14.12 -8.77
C LEU A 3 7.15 -15.05 -9.80
N HIS A 4 7.70 -15.07 -11.02
CA HIS A 4 7.27 -15.99 -12.06
C HIS A 4 8.24 -17.18 -12.15
N PHE A 5 7.67 -18.39 -12.08
CA PHE A 5 8.38 -19.65 -12.26
C PHE A 5 7.84 -20.34 -13.51
N THR A 6 8.72 -20.74 -14.42
CA THR A 6 8.31 -21.47 -15.62
C THR A 6 8.45 -22.98 -15.41
N PRO A 7 7.66 -23.81 -16.11
CA PRO A 7 7.87 -25.27 -16.08
C PRO A 7 9.29 -25.67 -16.50
N ALA A 8 9.94 -24.89 -17.37
CA ALA A 8 11.31 -25.12 -17.78
C ALA A 8 12.32 -24.87 -16.66
N ASP A 9 12.03 -23.99 -15.70
CA ASP A 9 12.91 -23.78 -14.54
C ASP A 9 12.85 -24.96 -13.58
N ILE A 10 11.65 -25.51 -13.36
CA ILE A 10 11.44 -26.68 -12.49
C ILE A 10 12.03 -27.94 -13.12
N ASN A 11 11.81 -28.15 -14.43
CA ASN A 11 12.25 -29.36 -15.12
C ASN A 11 13.78 -29.47 -15.30
N LYS A 12 14.56 -28.43 -14.97
CA LYS A 12 16.03 -28.48 -14.95
C LYS A 12 16.59 -29.25 -13.74
N HIS A 13 15.77 -29.44 -12.71
CA HIS A 13 16.17 -30.07 -11.46
C HIS A 13 15.56 -31.46 -11.34
N GLU A 14 16.38 -32.47 -11.10
CA GLU A 14 15.94 -33.87 -11.00
C GLU A 14 15.34 -34.19 -9.63
N ARG A 15 15.81 -33.52 -8.57
CA ARG A 15 15.37 -33.74 -7.19
C ARG A 15 14.44 -32.63 -6.74
N ARG A 16 13.43 -33.00 -5.94
CA ARG A 16 12.50 -32.05 -5.32
C ARG A 16 13.21 -31.02 -4.44
N GLU A 17 14.25 -31.43 -3.73
CA GLU A 17 15.03 -30.56 -2.84
C GLU A 17 15.66 -29.40 -3.64
N ASP A 18 16.27 -29.70 -4.79
CA ASP A 18 16.90 -28.69 -5.65
C ASP A 18 15.87 -27.68 -6.20
N VAL A 19 14.65 -28.12 -6.49
CA VAL A 19 13.54 -27.23 -6.90
C VAL A 19 13.13 -26.32 -5.75
N ILE A 20 13.04 -26.85 -4.53
CA ILE A 20 12.69 -26.05 -3.34
C ILE A 20 13.75 -24.99 -3.09
N ASP A 21 15.03 -25.37 -3.15
CA ASP A 21 16.15 -24.44 -2.95
C ASP A 21 16.13 -23.33 -4.02
N MET A 22 15.93 -23.69 -5.30
CA MET A 22 15.78 -22.71 -6.38
C MET A 22 14.62 -21.72 -6.14
N ILE A 23 13.47 -22.22 -5.64
CA ILE A 23 12.33 -21.36 -5.31
C ILE A 23 12.69 -20.44 -4.14
N LEU A 24 13.28 -20.98 -3.07
CA LEU A 24 13.65 -20.22 -1.89
C LEU A 24 14.70 -19.15 -2.19
N ASP A 25 15.69 -19.46 -3.02
CA ASP A 25 16.71 -18.49 -3.47
C ASP A 25 16.08 -17.32 -4.21
N ARG A 26 15.16 -17.61 -5.14
CA ARG A 26 14.48 -16.56 -5.93
C ARG A 26 13.51 -15.73 -5.09
N VAL A 27 12.86 -16.36 -4.11
CA VAL A 27 12.03 -15.67 -3.11
C VAL A 27 12.89 -14.76 -2.23
N THR A 28 14.06 -15.23 -1.82
CA THR A 28 15.02 -14.46 -1.01
C THR A 28 15.56 -13.27 -1.80
N GLU A 29 15.97 -13.46 -3.06
CA GLU A 29 16.41 -12.37 -3.94
C GLU A 29 15.32 -11.31 -4.15
N ALA A 30 14.06 -11.76 -4.32
CA ALA A 30 12.93 -10.84 -4.40
C ALA A 30 12.75 -10.08 -3.07
N TYR A 31 12.84 -10.76 -1.93
CA TYR A 31 12.72 -10.11 -0.64
C TYR A 31 13.84 -9.10 -0.39
N ASP A 32 15.10 -9.46 -0.71
CA ASP A 32 16.26 -8.59 -0.58
C ASP A 32 16.10 -7.30 -1.39
N LYS A 33 15.67 -7.42 -2.66
CA LYS A 33 15.42 -6.24 -3.48
C LYS A 33 14.32 -5.37 -2.87
N ARG A 34 13.32 -5.95 -2.21
CA ARG A 34 12.29 -5.20 -1.48
C ARG A 34 12.85 -4.53 -0.24
N GLU A 35 13.67 -5.22 0.54
CA GLU A 35 14.35 -4.65 1.72
C GLU A 35 15.29 -3.50 1.34
N VAL A 36 15.87 -3.54 0.14
CA VAL A 36 16.69 -2.46 -0.42
C VAL A 36 15.84 -1.27 -0.84
N GLU A 37 14.80 -1.49 -1.66
CA GLU A 37 14.05 -0.41 -2.33
C GLU A 37 12.93 0.17 -1.47
N TYR A 38 12.16 -0.67 -0.77
CA TYR A 38 10.93 -0.24 -0.09
C TYR A 38 11.17 0.81 1.01
N PRO A 39 12.14 0.64 1.93
CA PRO A 39 12.35 1.64 2.98
C PRO A 39 12.81 2.98 2.42
N VAL A 40 13.62 2.98 1.36
CA VAL A 40 14.09 4.20 0.70
C VAL A 40 12.91 4.91 0.04
N ASP A 41 12.12 4.19 -0.77
CA ASP A 41 10.93 4.75 -1.42
C ASP A 41 9.95 5.31 -0.38
N PHE A 42 9.68 4.55 0.69
CA PHE A 42 8.80 4.96 1.79
C PHE A 42 9.29 6.26 2.46
N MET A 43 10.58 6.36 2.78
CA MET A 43 11.14 7.54 3.43
C MET A 43 11.18 8.74 2.50
N MET A 44 11.43 8.55 1.20
CA MET A 44 11.36 9.61 0.21
C MET A 44 9.93 10.15 0.08
N GLU A 45 8.94 9.27 -0.01
CA GLU A 45 7.52 9.65 -0.06
C GLU A 45 7.07 10.38 1.22
N LEU A 46 7.43 9.84 2.39
CA LEU A 46 7.16 10.46 3.69
C LEU A 46 7.78 11.86 3.76
N THR A 47 9.04 11.98 3.35
CA THR A 47 9.77 13.27 3.35
C THR A 47 9.10 14.26 2.40
N MET A 48 8.72 13.85 1.19
CA MET A 48 8.01 14.72 0.25
C MET A 48 6.65 15.18 0.78
N ALA A 49 5.90 14.30 1.45
CA ALA A 49 4.62 14.64 2.07
C ALA A 49 4.79 15.64 3.23
N LEU A 50 5.81 15.43 4.07
CA LEU A 50 6.13 16.32 5.18
C LEU A 50 6.73 17.65 4.71
N MET A 51 7.49 17.68 3.62
CA MET A 51 8.07 18.91 3.06
C MET A 51 6.99 19.94 2.70
N ARG A 52 5.76 19.50 2.37
CA ARG A 52 4.63 20.41 2.12
C ARG A 52 4.16 21.15 3.38
N GLN A 53 4.41 20.59 4.57
CA GLN A 53 3.98 21.16 5.86
C GLN A 53 5.15 21.81 6.60
N SER A 54 6.27 21.09 6.73
CA SER A 54 7.44 21.49 7.52
C SER A 54 8.75 21.02 6.85
N PRO A 55 9.32 21.81 5.91
CA PRO A 55 10.51 21.43 5.16
C PRO A 55 11.72 21.05 6.02
N GLN A 56 11.96 21.79 7.10
CA GLN A 56 13.11 21.55 7.98
C GLN A 56 12.96 20.25 8.78
N ALA A 57 11.78 20.03 9.38
CA ALA A 57 11.51 18.80 10.13
C ALA A 57 11.53 17.56 9.23
N ALA A 58 11.08 17.68 7.97
CA ALA A 58 11.14 16.60 6.98
C ALA A 58 12.60 16.21 6.66
N ALA A 59 13.46 17.20 6.40
CA ALA A 59 14.89 16.97 6.16
C ALA A 59 15.58 16.35 7.38
N ASP A 60 15.33 16.87 8.58
CA ASP A 60 15.90 16.35 9.83
C ASP A 60 15.50 14.89 10.08
N ASN A 61 14.26 14.52 9.73
CA ASN A 61 13.77 13.15 9.86
C ASN A 61 14.52 12.21 8.92
N LEU A 62 14.65 12.57 7.63
CA LEU A 62 15.36 11.75 6.64
C LEU A 62 16.84 11.58 7.00
N VAL A 63 17.52 12.65 7.43
CA VAL A 63 18.92 12.59 7.88
C VAL A 63 19.07 11.66 9.06
N ARG A 64 18.22 11.80 10.07
CA ARG A 64 18.28 10.94 11.26
C ARG A 64 18.10 9.47 10.90
N TRP A 65 17.09 9.16 10.08
CA TRP A 65 16.86 7.81 9.61
C TRP A 65 18.06 7.25 8.84
N ALA A 66 18.60 8.02 7.88
CA ALA A 66 19.74 7.61 7.07
C ALA A 66 20.99 7.39 7.93
N ASN A 67 21.27 8.27 8.89
CA ASN A 67 22.44 8.14 9.76
C ASN A 67 22.30 6.97 10.74
N THR A 68 21.13 6.78 11.36
CA THR A 68 20.90 5.65 12.28
C THR A 68 21.03 4.30 11.55
N ARG A 69 20.53 4.21 10.32
CA ARG A 69 20.50 2.96 9.56
C ARG A 69 21.81 2.68 8.83
N PHE A 70 22.38 3.69 8.19
CA PHE A 70 23.47 3.55 7.21
C PHE A 70 24.78 4.24 7.61
N GLU A 71 24.83 5.02 8.71
CA GLU A 71 26.03 5.77 9.14
C GLU A 71 26.60 6.69 8.05
N LEU A 72 25.73 7.39 7.31
CA LEU A 72 26.14 8.23 6.18
C LEU A 72 26.66 9.62 6.59
N ASP A 73 26.62 9.96 7.88
CA ASP A 73 27.03 11.27 8.44
C ASP A 73 26.43 12.49 7.71
N TRP A 74 25.19 12.35 7.22
CA TRP A 74 24.49 13.41 6.51
C TRP A 74 24.09 14.55 7.45
N THR A 75 23.97 15.74 6.87
CA THR A 75 23.46 16.93 7.55
C THR A 75 22.21 17.45 6.83
N PRO A 76 21.32 18.21 7.49
CA PRO A 76 20.13 18.77 6.83
C PRO A 76 20.48 19.71 5.67
N GLU A 77 21.69 20.28 5.66
CA GLU A 77 22.19 21.15 4.60
C GLU A 77 22.58 20.37 3.34
N SER A 78 23.14 19.16 3.48
CA SER A 78 23.51 18.32 2.33
C SER A 78 22.31 17.91 1.48
N LEU A 79 21.12 17.79 2.11
CA LEU A 79 19.87 17.50 1.43
C LEU A 79 19.34 18.68 0.60
N ARG A 80 19.65 19.93 0.99
CA ARG A 80 19.15 21.12 0.26
C ARG A 80 19.87 21.34 -1.06
N THR A 81 21.13 20.92 -1.14
CA THR A 81 21.99 21.11 -2.32
C THR A 81 21.92 19.94 -3.29
N THR A 82 21.39 18.79 -2.86
CA THR A 82 21.36 17.56 -3.65
C THR A 82 19.96 17.32 -4.25
N PRO A 83 19.83 17.04 -5.56
CA PRO A 83 18.55 16.70 -6.16
C PRO A 83 17.93 15.42 -5.54
N PRO A 84 16.60 15.33 -5.39
CA PRO A 84 15.92 14.17 -4.78
C PRO A 84 16.25 12.82 -5.43
N GLN A 85 16.45 12.81 -6.76
CA GLN A 85 16.81 11.59 -7.49
C GLN A 85 18.17 11.04 -7.07
N LYS A 86 19.16 11.93 -6.89
CA LYS A 86 20.51 11.55 -6.47
C LYS A 86 20.53 11.11 -5.00
N ILE A 87 19.72 11.75 -4.15
CA ILE A 87 19.50 11.31 -2.76
C ILE A 87 18.99 9.87 -2.74
N ARG A 88 17.96 9.56 -3.55
CA ARG A 88 17.41 8.20 -3.66
C ARG A 88 18.47 7.20 -4.10
N GLU A 89 19.26 7.51 -5.13
CA GLU A 89 20.33 6.62 -5.62
C GLU A 89 21.36 6.32 -4.54
N GLN A 90 21.81 7.33 -3.79
CA GLN A 90 22.75 7.15 -2.67
C GLN A 90 22.15 6.27 -1.56
N LEU A 91 20.88 6.49 -1.21
CA LEU A 91 20.18 5.69 -0.20
C LEU A 91 19.96 4.25 -0.64
N VAL A 92 19.62 4.01 -1.91
CA VAL A 92 19.47 2.64 -2.46
C VAL A 92 20.81 1.90 -2.41
N GLU A 93 21.91 2.57 -2.75
CA GLU A 93 23.23 1.95 -2.69
C GLU A 93 23.66 1.66 -1.25
N ALA A 94 23.43 2.60 -0.33
CA ALA A 94 23.66 2.39 1.10
C ALA A 94 22.81 1.22 1.64
N SER A 95 21.54 1.14 1.23
CA SER A 95 20.62 0.07 1.60
C SER A 95 21.07 -1.29 1.06
N ARG A 96 21.57 -1.35 -0.17
CA ARG A 96 22.16 -2.57 -0.76
C ARG A 96 23.38 -3.05 0.04
N ASN A 97 24.25 -2.14 0.45
CA ASN A 97 25.42 -2.47 1.25
C ASN A 97 25.01 -2.91 2.66
N PHE A 98 23.99 -2.28 3.24
CA PHE A 98 23.41 -2.67 4.52
C PHE A 98 22.93 -4.12 4.52
N VAL A 99 22.11 -4.51 3.55
CA VAL A 99 21.56 -5.89 3.43
C VAL A 99 22.70 -6.91 3.28
N LYS A 100 23.72 -6.61 2.48
CA LYS A 100 24.89 -7.50 2.30
C LYS A 100 25.79 -7.62 3.54
N SER A 101 25.83 -6.60 4.39
CA SER A 101 26.78 -6.51 5.50
C SER A 101 26.40 -7.29 6.77
N ASP A 102 25.21 -7.91 6.76
CA ASP A 102 24.58 -8.61 7.89
C ASP A 102 24.61 -7.79 9.20
N ARG A 103 24.38 -6.49 9.05
CA ARG A 103 24.49 -5.51 10.13
C ARG A 103 23.45 -5.73 11.22
N ILE A 104 22.27 -6.24 10.87
CA ILE A 104 21.21 -6.56 11.83
C ILE A 104 21.65 -7.69 12.75
N ALA A 105 22.23 -8.78 12.21
CA ALA A 105 22.74 -9.86 13.03
C ALA A 105 23.86 -9.38 13.96
N LYS A 106 24.85 -8.63 13.44
CA LYS A 106 25.94 -8.07 14.25
C LYS A 106 25.44 -7.11 15.35
N ALA A 107 24.45 -6.28 15.04
CA ALA A 107 23.82 -5.38 16.00
C ALA A 107 23.05 -6.15 17.09
N THR A 108 22.38 -7.23 16.68
CA THR A 108 21.67 -8.14 17.58
C THR A 108 22.63 -8.86 18.51
N GLU A 109 23.71 -9.43 17.99
CA GLU A 109 24.75 -10.08 18.79
C GLU A 109 25.38 -9.12 19.80
N ALA A 110 25.69 -7.89 19.38
CA ALA A 110 26.20 -6.86 20.28
C ALA A 110 25.20 -6.51 21.40
N ALA A 111 23.91 -6.45 21.10
CA ALA A 111 22.86 -6.20 22.09
C ALA A 111 22.65 -7.40 23.03
N LEU A 112 22.73 -8.63 22.52
CA LEU A 112 22.64 -9.86 23.33
C LEU A 112 23.86 -10.05 24.23
N ALA A 113 25.01 -9.49 23.86
CA ALA A 113 26.23 -9.51 24.68
C ALA A 113 26.16 -8.59 25.92
N CYS A 114 25.16 -7.69 26.00
CA CYS A 114 24.95 -6.85 27.18
C CYS A 114 24.52 -7.70 28.39
N LYS A 115 25.24 -7.55 29.51
CA LYS A 115 25.05 -8.39 30.71
C LYS A 115 23.78 -8.06 31.50
N ASP A 116 23.38 -6.80 31.54
CA ASP A 116 22.25 -6.31 32.32
C ASP A 116 21.36 -5.34 31.53
N ASP A 117 20.18 -5.04 32.09
CA ASP A 117 19.19 -4.13 31.49
C ASP A 117 19.76 -2.72 31.30
N ASP A 118 20.60 -2.27 32.24
CA ASP A 118 21.11 -0.91 32.24
C ASP A 118 22.24 -0.73 31.22
N ALA A 119 23.11 -1.74 31.01
CA ALA A 119 24.07 -1.75 29.90
C ALA A 119 23.37 -1.84 28.54
N LEU A 120 22.30 -2.65 28.44
CA LEU A 120 21.51 -2.73 27.20
C LEU A 120 20.85 -1.38 26.89
N GLU A 121 20.24 -0.73 27.89
CA GLU A 121 19.64 0.58 27.70
C GLU A 121 20.68 1.64 27.32
N ALA A 122 21.85 1.64 27.96
CA ALA A 122 22.95 2.52 27.61
C ALA A 122 23.40 2.30 26.15
N HIS A 123 23.57 1.03 25.74
CA HIS A 123 23.93 0.68 24.36
C HIS A 123 22.91 1.18 23.33
N LEU A 124 21.62 0.95 23.59
CA LEU A 124 20.54 1.41 22.70
C LEU A 124 20.47 2.93 22.62
N LYS A 125 20.68 3.62 23.75
CA LYS A 125 20.66 5.08 23.82
C LYS A 125 21.85 5.71 23.11
N GLU A 126 23.05 5.17 23.30
CA GLU A 126 24.27 5.67 22.68
C GLU A 126 24.24 5.48 21.16
N LYS A 127 23.94 4.25 20.71
CA LYS A 127 24.08 3.89 19.30
C LYS A 127 22.87 4.28 18.44
N TYR A 128 21.67 4.20 19.00
CA TYR A 128 20.42 4.37 18.23
C TYR A 128 19.51 5.47 18.79
N ASN A 129 19.91 6.16 19.85
CA ASN A 129 19.07 7.10 20.59
C ASN A 129 17.70 6.49 20.97
N ALA A 130 17.70 5.19 21.31
CA ALA A 130 16.51 4.41 21.62
C ALA A 130 16.49 4.02 23.10
N GLN A 131 15.29 3.98 23.69
CA GLN A 131 15.09 3.53 25.07
C GLN A 131 14.70 2.05 25.13
N LEU A 132 14.99 1.42 26.27
CA LEU A 132 14.54 0.05 26.56
C LEU A 132 13.13 0.08 27.19
N PRO A 133 12.11 -0.50 26.55
CA PRO A 133 10.76 -0.55 27.12
C PRO A 133 10.71 -1.33 28.45
N LEU A 134 9.90 -0.85 29.41
CA LEU A 134 9.77 -1.47 30.73
C LEU A 134 9.34 -2.94 30.69
N TRP A 135 8.55 -3.34 29.69
CA TRP A 135 8.11 -4.73 29.57
C TRP A 135 9.27 -5.68 29.25
N MET A 136 10.31 -5.21 28.53
CA MET A 136 11.50 -6.02 28.22
C MET A 136 12.35 -6.31 29.47
N ARG A 137 12.27 -5.45 30.49
CA ARG A 137 12.95 -5.68 31.78
C ARG A 137 12.34 -6.84 32.58
N ARG A 138 11.09 -7.23 32.27
CA ARG A 138 10.34 -8.25 33.03
C ARG A 138 10.41 -9.66 32.42
N ILE A 139 10.73 -9.76 31.14
CA ILE A 139 10.85 -11.03 30.41
C ILE A 139 12.24 -11.63 30.61
N LYS A 140 12.33 -12.96 30.57
CA LYS A 140 13.55 -13.72 30.86
C LYS A 140 13.69 -14.88 29.86
N GLY A 141 14.91 -15.41 29.75
CA GLY A 141 15.20 -16.55 28.87
C GLY A 141 15.03 -16.22 27.39
N GLU A 142 14.57 -17.19 26.61
CA GLU A 142 14.44 -17.09 25.14
C GLU A 142 13.53 -15.94 24.69
N GLU A 143 12.46 -15.66 25.43
CA GLU A 143 11.55 -14.55 25.12
C GLU A 143 12.26 -13.18 25.16
N ARG A 144 13.25 -13.04 26.05
CA ARG A 144 14.06 -11.83 26.16
C ARG A 144 14.95 -11.67 24.94
N ASP A 145 15.60 -12.73 24.49
CA ASP A 145 16.47 -12.71 23.33
C ASP A 145 15.67 -12.36 22.06
N ASN A 146 14.47 -12.95 21.93
CA ASN A 146 13.53 -12.62 20.84
C ASN A 146 13.06 -11.17 20.90
N ALA A 147 12.80 -10.63 22.09
CA ALA A 147 12.43 -9.23 22.24
C ALA A 147 13.58 -8.26 21.88
N ILE A 148 14.83 -8.62 22.22
CA ILE A 148 16.02 -7.84 21.84
C ILE A 148 16.19 -7.85 20.33
N ARG A 149 16.09 -9.03 19.68
CA ARG A 149 16.10 -9.18 18.22
C ARG A 149 15.05 -8.29 17.56
N ALA A 150 13.79 -8.42 18.00
CA ALA A 150 12.69 -7.62 17.48
C ALA A 150 12.89 -6.11 17.72
N ARG A 151 13.54 -5.72 18.83
CA ARG A 151 13.84 -4.31 19.11
C ARG A 151 14.88 -3.75 18.13
N ILE A 152 15.96 -4.50 17.87
CA ILE A 152 17.00 -4.09 16.93
C ILE A 152 16.44 -4.03 15.51
N GLU A 153 15.68 -5.03 15.09
CA GLU A 153 14.97 -5.01 13.80
C GLU A 153 14.02 -3.82 13.69
N GLY A 154 13.21 -3.57 14.73
CA GLY A 154 12.28 -2.44 14.77
C GLY A 154 12.96 -1.06 14.76
N ILE A 155 14.25 -0.98 15.09
CA ILE A 155 15.04 0.25 14.99
C ILE A 155 15.66 0.39 13.60
N LEU A 156 16.26 -0.67 13.06
CA LEU A 156 17.04 -0.61 11.82
C LEU A 156 16.19 -0.75 10.55
N ARG A 157 15.05 -1.43 10.62
CA ARG A 157 14.11 -1.66 9.52
C ARG A 157 12.68 -1.29 9.93
N SER A 158 12.51 -0.17 10.62
CA SER A 158 11.22 0.32 11.13
C SER A 158 10.11 0.34 10.08
N GLU A 159 10.41 0.77 8.86
CA GLU A 159 9.44 0.91 7.76
C GLU A 159 8.93 -0.47 7.32
N LEU A 160 9.85 -1.44 7.24
CA LEU A 160 9.54 -2.80 6.79
C LEU A 160 8.81 -3.58 7.89
N VAL A 161 9.23 -3.46 9.15
CA VAL A 161 8.51 -4.06 10.29
C VAL A 161 7.09 -3.50 10.39
N TRP A 162 6.93 -2.18 10.25
CA TRP A 162 5.60 -1.57 10.23
C TRP A 162 4.74 -2.09 9.06
N PHE A 163 5.34 -2.22 7.86
CA PHE A 163 4.67 -2.82 6.71
C PHE A 163 4.22 -4.26 7.01
N GLU A 164 5.12 -5.12 7.49
CA GLU A 164 4.85 -6.53 7.78
C GLU A 164 3.74 -6.69 8.81
N GLN A 165 3.80 -5.93 9.90
CA GLN A 165 2.76 -5.91 10.94
C GLN A 165 1.42 -5.45 10.38
N THR A 166 1.42 -4.41 9.55
CA THR A 166 0.19 -3.89 8.94
C THR A 166 -0.45 -4.94 8.03
N ILE A 167 0.33 -5.61 7.18
CA ILE A 167 -0.18 -6.68 6.32
C ILE A 167 -0.69 -7.85 7.15
N LEU A 168 0.06 -8.30 8.15
CA LEU A 168 -0.33 -9.42 9.00
C LEU A 168 -1.69 -9.18 9.66
N LEU A 169 -1.88 -7.99 10.26
CA LEU A 169 -3.14 -7.62 10.91
C LEU A 169 -4.28 -7.48 9.90
N GLN A 170 -4.03 -6.83 8.76
CA GLN A 170 -5.04 -6.67 7.70
C GLN A 170 -5.53 -8.01 7.14
N VAL A 171 -4.67 -9.03 7.11
CA VAL A 171 -5.03 -10.38 6.65
C VAL A 171 -5.68 -11.21 7.76
N LEU A 172 -5.14 -11.14 8.97
CA LEU A 172 -5.57 -11.97 10.10
C LEU A 172 -6.99 -11.62 10.54
N ASP A 173 -7.30 -10.33 10.68
CA ASP A 173 -8.60 -9.88 11.20
C ASP A 173 -9.82 -10.41 10.44
N PRO A 174 -9.93 -10.27 9.10
CA PRO A 174 -11.08 -10.78 8.36
C PRO A 174 -11.13 -12.31 8.38
N ILE A 175 -10.00 -12.99 8.21
CA ILE A 175 -9.95 -14.46 8.18
C ILE A 175 -10.33 -15.05 9.54
N TRP A 176 -9.92 -14.43 10.64
CA TRP A 176 -10.31 -14.83 11.99
C TRP A 176 -11.82 -14.65 12.21
N LYS A 177 -12.40 -13.54 11.77
CA LYS A 177 -13.85 -13.32 11.85
C LYS A 177 -14.63 -14.38 11.06
N ASP A 178 -14.18 -14.69 9.85
CA ASP A 178 -14.77 -15.75 9.03
C ASP A 178 -14.65 -17.12 9.71
N HIS A 179 -13.53 -17.39 10.38
CA HIS A 179 -13.35 -18.62 11.16
C HIS A 179 -14.32 -18.69 12.34
N LEU A 180 -14.47 -17.61 13.11
CA LEU A 180 -15.43 -17.56 14.22
C LEU A 180 -16.86 -17.84 13.73
N TYR A 181 -17.26 -17.21 12.62
CA TYR A 181 -18.56 -17.48 12.00
C TYR A 181 -18.70 -18.95 11.56
N GLY A 182 -17.65 -19.52 10.97
CA GLY A 182 -17.60 -20.94 10.60
C GLY A 182 -17.70 -21.87 11.81
N MET A 183 -17.11 -21.52 12.96
CA MET A 183 -17.21 -22.28 14.20
C MET A 183 -18.62 -22.23 14.80
N ASP A 184 -19.31 -21.07 14.71
CA ASP A 184 -20.72 -20.97 15.10
C ASP A 184 -21.61 -21.85 14.23
N GLN A 185 -21.43 -21.82 12.91
CA GLN A 185 -22.18 -22.70 11.99
C GLN A 185 -21.86 -24.19 12.24
N LEU A 186 -20.60 -24.52 12.54
CA LEU A 186 -20.19 -25.88 12.87
C LEU A 186 -20.91 -26.39 14.13
N ARG A 187 -20.97 -25.56 15.17
CA ARG A 187 -21.70 -25.89 16.40
C ARG A 187 -23.16 -26.22 16.10
N ASP A 188 -23.83 -25.39 15.30
CA ASP A 188 -25.24 -25.58 14.98
C ASP A 188 -25.46 -26.87 14.16
N THR A 189 -24.63 -27.10 13.13
CA THR A 189 -24.75 -28.30 12.28
C THR A 189 -24.47 -29.61 13.02
N ILE A 190 -23.52 -29.62 13.95
CA ILE A 190 -23.22 -30.82 14.76
C ILE A 190 -24.37 -31.14 15.70
N ASN A 191 -25.02 -30.14 16.28
CA ASN A 191 -26.22 -30.34 17.08
C ASN A 191 -27.36 -30.98 16.26
N TYR A 192 -27.51 -30.61 14.98
CA TYR A 192 -28.48 -31.26 14.09
C TYR A 192 -28.06 -32.67 13.62
N ARG A 193 -26.76 -32.98 13.61
CA ARG A 193 -26.21 -34.30 13.23
C ARG A 193 -26.10 -35.30 14.39
N ALA A 194 -26.52 -34.92 15.60
CA ALA A 194 -26.47 -35.76 16.81
C ALA A 194 -27.30 -37.07 16.74
N PHE A 195 -28.00 -37.33 15.63
CA PHE A 195 -28.62 -38.63 15.35
C PHE A 195 -27.63 -39.70 14.86
N SER A 196 -26.40 -39.34 14.53
CA SER A 196 -25.31 -40.29 14.27
C SER A 196 -24.66 -40.68 15.60
N GLN A 197 -24.41 -41.96 15.85
CA GLN A 197 -23.93 -42.54 17.14
C GLN A 197 -22.54 -42.05 17.61
N MET A 198 -22.01 -40.96 17.05
CA MET A 198 -20.75 -40.33 17.39
C MET A 198 -20.96 -39.23 18.45
N ASP A 199 -19.99 -39.06 19.36
CA ASP A 199 -20.02 -37.98 20.36
C ASP A 199 -19.87 -36.60 19.67
N PRO A 200 -20.88 -35.70 19.76
CA PRO A 200 -20.85 -34.36 19.16
C PRO A 200 -19.60 -33.55 19.53
N ARG A 201 -19.07 -33.74 20.74
CA ARG A 201 -17.88 -33.02 21.22
C ARG A 201 -16.62 -33.47 20.49
N ILE A 202 -16.51 -34.76 20.16
CA ILE A 202 -15.37 -35.31 19.42
C ILE A 202 -15.39 -34.79 17.99
N GLU A 203 -16.55 -34.83 17.33
CA GLU A 203 -16.73 -34.31 15.98
C GLU A 203 -16.45 -32.80 15.91
N TYR A 204 -16.94 -32.02 16.87
CA TYR A 204 -16.69 -30.57 16.93
C TYR A 204 -15.19 -30.28 17.08
N LYS A 205 -14.48 -31.00 17.94
CA LYS A 205 -13.04 -30.84 18.12
C LYS A 205 -12.28 -31.20 16.83
N ARG A 206 -12.63 -32.32 16.19
CA ARG A 206 -11.98 -32.81 14.98
C ARG A 206 -12.17 -31.82 13.83
N GLU A 207 -13.41 -31.44 13.58
CA GLU A 207 -13.75 -30.55 12.47
C GLU A 207 -13.30 -29.10 12.74
N GLY A 208 -13.41 -28.63 13.98
CA GLY A 208 -12.87 -27.33 14.39
C GLY A 208 -11.35 -27.24 14.19
N SER A 209 -10.61 -28.30 14.54
CA SER A 209 -9.17 -28.37 14.28
C SER A 209 -8.86 -28.37 12.78
N ARG A 210 -9.68 -29.02 11.94
CA ARG A 210 -9.54 -28.99 10.49
C ARG A 210 -9.77 -27.59 9.93
N LEU A 211 -10.83 -26.90 10.36
CA LEU A 211 -11.14 -25.52 9.96
C LEU A 211 -10.05 -24.54 10.40
N PHE A 212 -9.49 -24.72 11.61
CA PHE A 212 -8.37 -23.92 12.08
C PHE A 212 -7.12 -24.12 11.23
N GLY A 213 -6.79 -25.37 10.85
CA GLY A 213 -5.67 -25.66 9.93
C GLY A 213 -5.83 -24.94 8.60
N GLN A 214 -7.03 -25.00 8.00
CA GLN A 214 -7.34 -24.30 6.75
C GLN A 214 -7.27 -22.78 6.89
N MET A 215 -7.73 -22.24 8.02
CA MET A 215 -7.61 -20.82 8.32
C MET A 215 -6.14 -20.39 8.35
N MET A 216 -5.28 -21.16 9.03
CA MET A 216 -3.84 -20.89 9.12
C MET A 216 -3.15 -20.97 7.76
N GLU A 217 -3.51 -21.93 6.90
CA GLU A 217 -3.01 -22.01 5.52
C GLU A 217 -3.40 -20.77 4.71
N ARG A 218 -4.67 -20.36 4.76
CA ARG A 218 -5.14 -19.14 4.08
C ARG A 218 -4.42 -17.88 4.55
N ILE A 219 -4.15 -17.76 5.85
CA ILE A 219 -3.38 -16.63 6.39
C ILE A 219 -1.97 -16.64 5.80
N ARG A 220 -1.28 -17.78 5.81
CA ARG A 220 0.08 -17.90 5.26
C ARG A 220 0.13 -17.51 3.79
N ASP A 221 -0.75 -18.10 2.97
CA ASP A 221 -0.80 -17.83 1.53
C ASP A 221 -1.05 -16.34 1.24
N ARG A 222 -2.01 -15.74 1.97
CA ARG A 222 -2.38 -14.36 1.75
C ARG A 222 -1.32 -13.37 2.24
N VAL A 223 -0.69 -13.64 3.39
CA VAL A 223 0.43 -12.81 3.87
C VAL A 223 1.59 -12.89 2.90
N THR A 224 2.00 -14.09 2.47
CA THR A 224 3.07 -14.27 1.49
C THR A 224 2.77 -13.53 0.19
N GLU A 225 1.56 -13.65 -0.35
CA GLU A 225 1.16 -12.89 -1.54
C GLU A 225 1.27 -11.38 -1.34
N MET A 226 0.70 -10.86 -0.24
CA MET A 226 0.67 -9.42 0.02
C MET A 226 2.05 -8.83 0.29
N VAL A 227 2.97 -9.59 0.92
CA VAL A 227 4.34 -9.14 1.14
C VAL A 227 5.05 -8.82 -0.19
N PHE A 228 4.82 -9.58 -1.27
CA PHE A 228 5.48 -9.33 -2.57
C PHE A 228 4.73 -8.37 -3.51
N ARG A 229 3.42 -8.19 -3.29
CA ARG A 229 2.55 -7.40 -4.18
C ARG A 229 2.13 -6.06 -3.61
N ALA A 230 1.91 -5.97 -2.30
CA ALA A 230 1.39 -4.75 -1.69
C ALA A 230 2.49 -3.70 -1.46
N ARG A 231 2.09 -2.43 -1.57
CA ARG A 231 2.84 -1.29 -1.05
C ARG A 231 1.93 -0.56 -0.06
N VAL A 232 2.41 -0.34 1.15
CA VAL A 232 1.72 0.50 2.13
C VAL A 232 2.38 1.88 2.09
N MET A 233 1.57 2.91 1.88
CA MET A 233 2.03 4.28 1.80
C MET A 233 2.06 4.92 3.20
N PRO A 234 3.01 5.83 3.48
CA PRO A 234 3.05 6.56 4.74
C PRO A 234 1.76 7.36 4.94
N GLN A 235 1.09 7.16 6.07
CA GLN A 235 -0.11 7.91 6.44
C GLN A 235 0.32 9.24 7.09
N VAL A 236 0.40 10.31 6.30
CA VAL A 236 0.62 11.66 6.83
C VAL A 236 -0.73 12.35 6.94
N ASN A 237 -1.12 12.77 8.14
CA ASN A 237 -2.30 13.60 8.34
C ASN A 237 -2.01 15.01 7.81
N VAL A 238 -2.09 15.18 6.49
CA VAL A 238 -2.09 16.50 5.84
C VAL A 238 -3.37 17.20 6.25
N GLN A 239 -3.28 18.14 7.19
CA GLN A 239 -4.34 19.14 7.36
C GLN A 239 -4.49 19.84 6.02
N GLN A 240 -5.58 19.50 5.30
CA GLN A 240 -5.92 20.20 4.07
C GLN A 240 -6.13 21.66 4.47
N PRO A 241 -5.44 22.63 3.83
CA PRO A 241 -5.77 24.03 4.06
C PRO A 241 -7.25 24.20 3.72
N PRO A 242 -8.01 24.97 4.53
CA PRO A 242 -9.43 25.17 4.28
C PRO A 242 -9.61 25.62 2.82
N PRO A 243 -10.65 25.11 2.12
CA PRO A 243 -10.87 25.47 0.73
C PRO A 243 -10.82 26.99 0.62
N ARG A 244 -9.88 27.50 -0.19
CA ARG A 244 -9.81 28.93 -0.49
C ARG A 244 -11.18 29.31 -1.02
N GLN A 245 -11.94 30.04 -0.22
CA GLN A 245 -13.20 30.63 -0.67
C GLN A 245 -12.84 31.44 -1.91
N ALA A 246 -13.33 30.99 -3.07
CA ALA A 246 -13.20 31.78 -4.29
C ALA A 246 -13.76 33.17 -3.97
N PRO A 247 -13.08 34.27 -4.36
CA PRO A 247 -13.65 35.59 -4.17
C PRO A 247 -15.03 35.59 -4.82
N MET A 248 -16.08 35.81 -4.01
CA MET A 248 -17.44 35.98 -4.50
C MET A 248 -17.38 37.00 -5.62
N GLN A 249 -17.60 36.55 -6.85
CA GLN A 249 -17.86 37.45 -7.97
C GLN A 249 -19.12 38.21 -7.58
N GLN A 250 -18.95 39.49 -7.23
CA GLN A 250 -20.06 40.40 -7.04
C GLN A 250 -20.86 40.41 -8.35
N GLN A 251 -22.06 39.83 -8.30
CA GLN A 251 -23.01 39.93 -9.39
C GLN A 251 -23.28 41.42 -9.65
N PRO A 252 -23.17 41.91 -10.89
CA PRO A 252 -23.54 43.28 -11.20
C PRO A 252 -25.02 43.50 -10.87
N GLN A 253 -25.30 44.45 -9.99
CA GLN A 253 -26.63 45.00 -9.74
C GLN A 253 -27.24 45.46 -11.08
N GLN A 254 -28.30 44.78 -11.53
CA GLN A 254 -29.11 45.24 -12.65
C GLN A 254 -29.89 46.49 -12.22
N GLN A 255 -29.57 47.63 -12.82
CA GLN A 255 -30.39 48.84 -12.75
C GLN A 255 -31.71 48.63 -13.50
N PRO A 256 -32.85 49.16 -13.01
CA PRO A 256 -34.14 49.00 -13.68
C PRO A 256 -34.27 50.00 -14.84
N GLN A 257 -34.43 49.51 -16.07
CA GLN A 257 -34.85 50.31 -17.23
C GLN A 257 -36.37 50.20 -17.43
N GLN A 258 -37.02 51.35 -17.47
CA GLN A 258 -38.43 51.55 -17.81
C GLN A 258 -38.67 51.43 -19.33
N PRO A 259 -39.94 51.19 -19.77
CA PRO A 259 -40.25 50.57 -21.06
C PRO A 259 -40.53 51.59 -22.17
N ALA A 260 -40.13 51.26 -23.41
CA ALA A 260 -40.59 51.95 -24.62
C ALA A 260 -40.95 50.96 -25.73
N THR A 261 -42.20 51.10 -26.18
CA THR A 261 -42.99 50.47 -27.25
C THR A 261 -42.34 50.31 -28.62
N ALA A 262 -42.53 49.15 -29.27
CA ALA A 262 -43.11 49.00 -30.63
C ALA A 262 -43.07 47.54 -31.15
N PRO A 263 -44.22 46.82 -31.22
CA PRO A 263 -44.35 45.54 -31.91
C PRO A 263 -45.07 45.72 -33.25
N GLN A 264 -44.35 45.94 -34.35
CA GLN A 264 -44.95 45.89 -35.70
C GLN A 264 -43.98 45.55 -36.84
N GLN A 265 -42.66 45.47 -36.59
CA GLN A 265 -41.68 45.11 -37.62
C GLN A 265 -41.33 43.61 -37.67
N ALA A 266 -41.57 42.85 -36.59
CA ALA A 266 -41.28 41.41 -36.55
C ALA A 266 -42.26 40.58 -37.41
N GLU A 267 -43.51 41.02 -37.55
CA GLU A 267 -44.55 40.24 -38.23
C GLU A 267 -44.51 40.36 -39.76
N GLN A 268 -43.92 41.44 -40.31
CA GLN A 268 -43.71 41.60 -41.75
C GLN A 268 -42.51 40.80 -42.27
N ALA A 269 -41.45 40.63 -41.46
CA ALA A 269 -40.27 39.84 -41.84
C ALA A 269 -40.61 38.34 -41.96
N GLN A 270 -41.53 37.84 -41.13
CA GLN A 270 -41.90 36.43 -41.08
C GLN A 270 -42.89 36.03 -42.20
N ARG A 271 -43.71 36.97 -42.69
CA ARG A 271 -44.60 36.74 -43.86
C ARG A 271 -43.86 36.75 -45.21
N GLN A 272 -42.76 37.48 -45.34
CA GLN A 272 -41.97 37.48 -46.59
C GLN A 272 -41.14 36.20 -46.75
N GLN A 273 -40.66 35.61 -45.66
CA GLN A 273 -39.89 34.36 -45.70
C GLN A 273 -40.74 33.12 -46.02
N SER A 274 -42.01 33.09 -45.62
CA SER A 274 -42.91 31.96 -45.91
C SER A 274 -43.44 31.95 -47.35
N ALA A 275 -43.56 33.12 -48.00
CA ALA A 275 -43.93 33.22 -49.42
C ALA A 275 -42.82 32.74 -50.37
N ALA A 276 -41.54 32.91 -49.99
CA ALA A 276 -40.40 32.46 -50.78
C ALA A 276 -40.19 30.92 -50.74
N ALA A 277 -40.65 30.24 -49.69
CA ALA A 277 -40.54 28.79 -49.55
C ALA A 277 -41.59 28.01 -50.39
N ALA A 278 -42.76 28.60 -50.66
CA ALA A 278 -43.84 27.96 -51.41
C ALA A 278 -43.58 27.90 -52.93
N LEU A 279 -42.80 28.83 -53.49
CA LEU A 279 -42.44 28.85 -54.92
C LEU A 279 -41.30 27.88 -55.29
N ARG A 280 -40.53 27.39 -54.30
CA ARG A 280 -39.38 26.50 -54.53
C ARG A 280 -39.76 25.02 -54.66
N ASN A 281 -40.94 24.61 -54.21
CA ASN A 281 -41.38 23.20 -54.24
C ASN A 281 -42.25 22.82 -55.46
N GLN A 282 -42.56 23.75 -56.37
CA GLN A 282 -43.31 23.45 -57.60
C GLN A 282 -42.45 23.29 -58.88
N ALA A 283 -41.13 23.47 -58.80
CA ALA A 283 -40.23 23.39 -59.98
C ALA A 283 -39.29 22.16 -60.01
N GLY A 284 -39.43 21.20 -59.09
CA GLY A 284 -38.54 20.03 -58.99
C GLY A 284 -39.12 18.70 -59.50
N GLN A 285 -40.39 18.66 -59.92
CA GLN A 285 -41.01 17.46 -60.52
C GLN A 285 -40.83 17.48 -62.05
N ALA A 286 -39.61 17.23 -62.52
CA ALA A 286 -39.33 16.77 -63.89
C ALA A 286 -37.91 16.17 -63.92
N PHE A 287 -37.78 15.02 -64.58
CA PHE A 287 -36.59 14.16 -64.78
C PHE A 287 -36.41 13.01 -63.76
N GLY A 288 -36.93 11.84 -64.16
CA GLY A 288 -36.59 10.51 -63.62
C GLY A 288 -35.22 10.02 -64.10
N GLY A 289 -34.76 8.82 -63.77
CA GLY A 289 -35.42 7.70 -63.13
C GLY A 289 -34.46 6.52 -62.87
N SER A 290 -35.05 5.48 -62.29
CA SER A 290 -34.75 4.04 -62.41
C SER A 290 -33.51 3.39 -61.79
N THR A 291 -33.80 2.56 -60.77
CA THR A 291 -33.36 1.15 -60.52
C THR A 291 -31.88 0.91 -60.19
N PHE A 292 -31.47 0.08 -59.21
CA PHE A 292 -31.89 -1.28 -58.87
C PHE A 292 -31.39 -1.71 -57.47
N SER A 293 -32.07 -2.68 -56.85
CA SER A 293 -31.93 -3.21 -55.47
C SER A 293 -30.95 -4.37 -55.30
N GLY A 294 -30.51 -4.63 -54.05
CA GLY A 294 -30.04 -5.97 -53.61
C GLY A 294 -29.36 -5.97 -52.22
N PRO A 295 -29.88 -6.70 -51.19
CA PRO A 295 -29.36 -6.67 -49.81
C PRO A 295 -28.74 -7.99 -49.30
N GLY A 296 -28.04 -7.92 -48.15
CA GLY A 296 -27.65 -9.06 -47.28
C GLY A 296 -26.18 -9.47 -47.44
N LEU A 297 -25.38 -9.70 -46.41
CA LEU A 297 -25.56 -10.00 -44.98
C LEU A 297 -24.48 -9.28 -44.16
#